data_AF-A0A4R2ZZ13-F1
#
_entry.id   AF-A0A4R2ZZ13-F1
#
_cell.length_a   1.000
_cell.length_b   1.000
_cell.length_c   1.000
_cell.angle_alpha   90.00
_cell.angle_beta   90.00
_cell.angle_gamma   90.00
#
_symmetry.space_group_name_H-M   'P 1'
#
loop_
_entity.id
_entity.type
_entity.pdbx_description
1 polymer ?
#
loop_
_entity_poly.entity_id
_entity_poly.type
_entity_poly.pdbx_seq_one_letter_code
_entity_poly.pdbx_strand_id
1 'polypeptide(L)'
;MQFIKSLSFLLFFLTGFAVSAQNADSTSFEAQRMRVNKLIEDRKVKFGEYDLSLEKKSAIFGLFKSKDDMQRTIDILKNIVITDNNIFLETRRLISIKDDEKQKFQNLASEYDKQVSAYMGTINKLQKENEKLKKDIENLEGSDNSSNILLYIALAILAVLSYFIYRNQKITKG
;
A
#
# COMPACT_ATOMS: atom_id res chain seq x y z
N MET A 1 -1.22 37.20 -18.91
CA MET A 1 -1.82 36.27 -19.89
C MET A 1 -0.92 35.06 -20.22
N GLN A 2 0.42 35.18 -20.23
CA GLN A 2 1.33 34.03 -20.41
C GLN A 2 1.33 33.01 -19.24
N PHE A 3 1.25 33.47 -17.99
CA PHE A 3 1.20 32.58 -16.81
C PHE A 3 -0.03 31.66 -16.79
N ILE A 4 -1.20 32.14 -17.23
CA ILE A 4 -2.42 31.33 -17.31
C ILE A 4 -2.30 30.26 -18.41
N LYS A 5 -1.63 30.57 -19.53
CA LYS A 5 -1.35 29.59 -20.59
C LYS A 5 -0.36 28.52 -20.14
N SER A 6 0.70 28.89 -19.41
CA SER A 6 1.65 27.92 -18.83
C SER A 6 0.99 27.02 -17.78
N LEU A 7 0.11 27.56 -16.94
CA LEU A 7 -0.62 26.77 -15.93
C LEU A 7 -1.60 25.80 -16.58
N SER A 8 -2.31 26.23 -17.64
CA SER A 8 -3.21 25.37 -18.41
C SER A 8 -2.47 24.23 -19.13
N PHE A 9 -1.24 24.48 -19.60
CA PHE A 9 -0.41 23.46 -20.24
C PHE A 9 0.12 22.43 -19.24
N LEU A 10 0.51 22.88 -18.04
CA LEU A 10 0.91 22.01 -16.93
C LEU A 10 -0.24 21.10 -16.47
N LEU A 11 -1.46 21.67 -16.35
CA LEU A 11 -2.65 20.92 -15.95
C LEU A 11 -3.00 19.82 -16.97
N PHE A 12 -2.86 20.12 -18.28
CA PHE A 12 -3.11 19.16 -19.35
C PHE A 12 -2.08 18.01 -19.34
N PHE A 13 -0.80 18.31 -19.08
CA PHE A 13 0.24 17.30 -18.92
C PHE A 13 0.01 16.39 -17.70
N LEU A 14 -0.44 16.93 -16.57
CA LEU A 14 -0.76 16.16 -15.36
C LEU A 14 -1.95 15.21 -15.57
N THR A 15 -2.96 15.61 -16.36
CA THR A 15 -4.10 14.72 -16.67
C THR A 15 -3.73 13.57 -17.60
N GLY A 16 -2.75 13.72 -18.49
CA GLY A 16 -2.33 12.66 -19.41
C GLY A 16 -1.59 11.49 -18.73
N PHE A 17 -0.84 11.77 -17.66
CA PHE A 17 -0.11 10.73 -16.93
C PHE A 17 -1.00 9.92 -15.99
N ALA A 18 -2.03 10.53 -15.38
CA ALA A 18 -2.91 9.84 -14.43
C ALA A 18 -3.76 8.73 -15.08
N VAL A 19 -4.19 8.91 -16.33
CA VAL A 19 -5.02 7.93 -17.06
C VAL A 19 -4.23 6.65 -17.42
N SER A 20 -2.91 6.78 -17.63
CA SER A 20 -2.04 5.69 -18.03
C SER A 20 -1.64 4.76 -16.87
N ALA A 21 -1.58 5.30 -15.64
CA ALA A 21 -1.09 4.57 -14.48
C ALA A 21 -2.15 3.68 -13.79
N GLN A 22 -3.44 3.98 -13.93
CA GLN A 22 -4.52 3.22 -13.26
C GLN A 22 -4.93 1.93 -14.01
N ASN A 23 -4.49 1.73 -15.25
CA ASN A 23 -4.99 0.66 -16.13
C ASN A 23 -3.95 -0.39 -16.54
N ALA A 24 -2.68 -0.23 -16.17
CA ALA A 24 -1.65 -1.17 -16.60
C ALA A 24 -1.90 -2.60 -16.08
N ASP A 25 -2.27 -2.74 -14.79
CA ASP A 25 -2.57 -4.05 -14.19
C ASP A 25 -3.90 -4.62 -14.76
N SER A 26 -4.96 -3.81 -14.89
CA SER A 26 -6.28 -4.24 -15.40
C SER A 26 -6.27 -4.66 -16.88
N THR A 27 -5.41 -4.05 -17.70
CA THR A 27 -5.30 -4.41 -19.14
C THR A 27 -4.78 -5.82 -19.36
N SER A 28 -3.86 -6.31 -18.50
CA SER A 28 -3.29 -7.66 -18.63
C SER A 28 -4.29 -8.75 -18.29
N PHE A 29 -5.02 -8.56 -17.18
CA PHE A 29 -6.07 -9.47 -16.72
C PHE A 29 -7.24 -9.52 -17.72
N GLU A 30 -7.75 -8.37 -18.16
CA GLU A 30 -8.87 -8.33 -19.11
C GLU A 30 -8.48 -8.89 -20.48
N ALA A 31 -7.27 -8.61 -20.97
CA ALA A 31 -6.77 -9.24 -22.19
C ALA A 31 -6.69 -10.77 -22.08
N GLN A 32 -6.24 -11.29 -20.94
CA GLN A 32 -6.19 -12.73 -20.67
C GLN A 32 -7.60 -13.34 -20.57
N ARG A 33 -8.55 -12.64 -19.92
CA ARG A 33 -9.95 -13.05 -19.82
C ARG A 33 -10.63 -13.13 -21.19
N MET A 34 -10.37 -12.16 -22.07
CA MET A 34 -10.86 -12.20 -23.45
C MET A 34 -10.33 -13.42 -24.22
N ARG A 35 -9.06 -13.81 -24.03
CA ARG A 35 -8.50 -15.02 -24.65
C ARG A 35 -9.22 -16.28 -24.18
N VAL A 36 -9.46 -16.41 -22.87
CA VAL A 36 -10.23 -17.54 -22.31
C VAL A 36 -11.63 -17.58 -22.91
N ASN A 37 -12.35 -16.46 -22.93
CA ASN A 37 -13.70 -16.39 -23.47
C ASN A 37 -13.75 -16.76 -24.96
N LYS A 38 -12.76 -16.34 -25.74
CA LYS A 38 -12.65 -16.73 -27.16
C LYS A 38 -12.53 -18.24 -27.31
N LEU A 39 -11.66 -18.88 -26.52
CA LEU A 39 -11.50 -20.34 -26.55
C LEU A 39 -12.78 -21.09 -26.12
N ILE A 40 -13.53 -20.54 -25.15
CA ILE A 40 -14.82 -21.10 -24.73
C ILE A 40 -15.86 -21.01 -25.87
N GLU A 41 -15.90 -19.90 -26.60
CA GLU A 41 -16.80 -19.77 -27.76
C GLU A 41 -16.37 -20.71 -28.89
N ASP A 42 -15.07 -20.81 -29.19
CA ASP A 42 -14.54 -21.75 -30.18
C ASP A 42 -14.89 -23.20 -29.82
N ARG A 43 -14.82 -23.55 -28.52
CA ARG A 43 -15.25 -24.86 -28.01
C ARG A 43 -16.73 -25.09 -28.27
N LYS A 44 -17.58 -24.10 -27.97
CA LYS A 44 -19.04 -24.19 -28.16
C LYS A 44 -19.41 -24.46 -29.62
N VAL A 45 -18.76 -23.78 -30.56
CA VAL A 45 -18.94 -24.03 -32.00
C VAL A 45 -18.57 -25.48 -32.35
N LYS A 46 -17.42 -25.97 -31.89
CA LYS A 46 -16.97 -27.35 -32.15
C LYS A 46 -17.91 -28.40 -31.54
N PHE A 47 -18.50 -28.13 -30.38
CA PHE A 47 -19.53 -29.01 -29.81
C PHE A 47 -20.80 -29.04 -30.68
N GLY A 48 -21.22 -27.90 -31.22
CA GLY A 48 -22.32 -27.88 -32.20
C GLY A 48 -22.01 -28.70 -33.44
N GLU A 49 -20.78 -28.60 -33.98
CA GLU A 49 -20.33 -29.45 -35.10
C GLU A 49 -20.30 -30.94 -34.75
N TYR A 50 -19.89 -31.27 -33.52
CA TYR A 50 -19.88 -32.62 -33.01
C TYR A 50 -21.30 -33.19 -32.96
N ASP A 51 -22.26 -32.44 -32.40
CA ASP A 51 -23.66 -32.86 -32.31
C ASP A 51 -24.26 -33.10 -33.70
N LEU A 52 -24.00 -32.20 -34.66
CA LEU A 52 -24.42 -32.40 -36.05
C LEU A 52 -23.76 -33.62 -36.70
N SER A 53 -22.49 -33.89 -36.38
CA SER A 53 -21.79 -35.10 -36.85
C SER A 53 -22.35 -36.39 -36.22
N LEU A 54 -22.98 -36.28 -35.04
CA LEU A 54 -23.65 -37.39 -34.39
C LEU A 54 -24.92 -37.82 -35.15
N GLU A 55 -25.64 -36.87 -35.73
CA GLU A 55 -26.89 -37.11 -36.44
C GLU A 55 -26.70 -37.54 -37.91
N LYS A 56 -25.59 -37.14 -38.54
CA LYS A 56 -25.32 -37.43 -39.94
C LYS A 56 -25.16 -38.93 -40.22
N LYS A 57 -25.90 -39.44 -41.22
CA LYS A 57 -25.81 -40.83 -41.71
C LYS A 57 -25.65 -40.83 -43.24
N SER A 58 -24.46 -41.12 -43.73
CA SER A 58 -24.14 -41.06 -45.18
C SER A 58 -23.92 -42.43 -45.86
N ALA A 59 -24.05 -43.56 -45.15
CA ALA A 59 -23.87 -44.89 -45.76
C ALA A 59 -24.95 -45.20 -46.81
N ILE A 60 -24.78 -46.25 -47.63
CA ILE A 60 -25.49 -46.55 -48.90
C ILE A 60 -27.04 -46.46 -48.90
N PHE A 61 -27.70 -46.29 -47.75
CA PHE A 61 -29.14 -45.99 -47.65
C PHE A 61 -29.53 -44.95 -46.58
N GLY A 62 -28.58 -44.18 -46.04
CA GLY A 62 -28.81 -43.26 -44.91
C GLY A 62 -29.16 -43.96 -43.58
N LEU A 63 -29.09 -45.30 -43.55
CA LEU A 63 -29.49 -46.11 -42.40
C LEU A 63 -28.40 -46.16 -41.31
N PHE A 64 -27.12 -46.08 -41.70
CA PHE A 64 -25.96 -46.21 -40.83
C PHE A 64 -24.91 -45.13 -41.11
N LYS A 65 -23.98 -44.94 -40.17
CA LYS A 65 -22.82 -44.06 -40.38
C LYS A 65 -21.75 -44.74 -41.20
N SER A 66 -21.15 -44.01 -42.14
CA SER A 66 -19.96 -44.49 -42.86
C SER A 66 -18.71 -44.37 -41.98
N LYS A 67 -17.64 -45.07 -42.38
CA LYS A 67 -16.31 -44.92 -41.74
C LYS A 67 -15.80 -43.48 -41.79
N ASP A 68 -16.04 -42.76 -42.90
CA ASP A 68 -15.65 -41.35 -43.05
C ASP A 68 -16.42 -40.45 -42.07
N ASP A 69 -17.73 -40.67 -41.91
CA ASP A 69 -18.55 -39.92 -40.94
C ASP A 69 -18.05 -40.13 -39.50
N MET A 70 -17.69 -41.37 -39.15
CA MET A 70 -17.12 -41.69 -37.84
C MET A 70 -15.73 -41.07 -37.65
N GLN A 71 -14.87 -41.09 -38.67
CA GLN A 71 -13.55 -40.47 -38.61
C GLN A 71 -13.66 -38.95 -38.40
N ARG A 72 -14.54 -38.28 -39.14
CA ARG A 72 -14.84 -36.84 -38.95
C ARG A 72 -15.32 -36.55 -37.53
N THR A 73 -16.23 -37.37 -36.99
CA THR A 73 -16.73 -37.24 -35.62
C THR A 73 -15.59 -37.32 -34.60
N ILE A 74 -14.68 -38.30 -34.77
CA ILE A 74 -13.51 -38.48 -33.90
C ILE A 74 -12.57 -37.28 -33.99
N ASP A 75 -12.34 -36.73 -35.18
CA ASP A 75 -11.43 -35.60 -35.35
C ASP A 75 -11.99 -34.30 -34.76
N ILE A 76 -13.31 -34.09 -34.82
CA ILE A 76 -13.98 -33.00 -34.08
C ILE A 76 -13.78 -33.18 -32.57
N LEU A 77 -13.96 -34.40 -32.05
CA LEU A 77 -13.77 -34.69 -30.63
C LEU A 77 -12.32 -34.44 -30.17
N LYS A 78 -11.32 -34.82 -30.97
CA LYS A 78 -9.91 -34.47 -30.68
C LYS A 78 -9.69 -32.96 -30.63
N ASN A 79 -10.28 -32.23 -31.58
CA ASN A 79 -10.18 -30.77 -31.62
C ASN A 79 -10.85 -30.11 -30.40
N ILE A 80 -11.96 -30.66 -29.93
CA ILE A 80 -12.59 -30.25 -28.66
C ILE A 80 -11.61 -30.45 -27.50
N VAL A 81 -11.03 -31.64 -27.35
CA VAL A 81 -10.08 -31.95 -26.26
C VAL A 81 -8.87 -31.03 -26.28
N ILE A 82 -8.31 -30.74 -27.46
CA ILE A 82 -7.21 -29.78 -27.62
C ILE A 82 -7.63 -28.38 -27.16
N THR A 83 -8.85 -27.97 -27.51
CA THR A 83 -9.41 -26.67 -27.10
C THR A 83 -9.59 -26.60 -25.59
N ASP A 84 -10.08 -27.68 -24.97
CA ASP A 84 -10.27 -27.78 -23.52
C ASP A 84 -8.95 -27.67 -22.77
N ASN A 85 -7.88 -28.29 -23.29
CA ASN A 85 -6.54 -28.13 -22.73
C ASN A 85 -6.05 -26.67 -22.83
N ASN A 86 -6.28 -26.00 -23.95
CA ASN A 86 -5.92 -24.59 -24.11
C ASN A 86 -6.73 -23.69 -23.16
N ILE A 87 -8.04 -23.94 -22.99
CA ILE A 87 -8.87 -23.23 -22.00
C ILE A 87 -8.28 -23.39 -20.61
N PHE A 88 -7.89 -24.61 -20.23
CA PHE A 88 -7.28 -24.88 -18.93
C PHE A 88 -5.99 -24.09 -18.72
N LEU A 89 -5.08 -24.10 -19.70
CA LEU A 89 -3.82 -23.35 -19.63
C LEU A 89 -4.05 -21.84 -19.49
N GLU A 90 -4.93 -21.26 -20.31
CA GLU A 90 -5.21 -19.82 -20.26
C GLU A 90 -5.95 -19.41 -18.99
N THR A 91 -6.82 -20.28 -18.46
CA THR A 91 -7.51 -20.05 -17.18
C THR A 91 -6.52 -20.10 -16.01
N ARG A 92 -5.56 -21.02 -16.02
CA ARG A 92 -4.49 -21.06 -15.01
C ARG A 92 -3.64 -19.80 -15.02
N ARG A 93 -3.29 -19.28 -16.21
CA ARG A 93 -2.58 -18.00 -16.33
C ARG A 93 -3.42 -16.85 -15.78
N LEU A 94 -4.71 -16.81 -16.08
CA LEU A 94 -5.62 -15.80 -15.54
C LEU A 94 -5.66 -15.80 -14.00
N ILE A 95 -5.70 -16.98 -13.38
CA ILE A 95 -5.65 -17.14 -11.92
C ILE A 95 -4.30 -16.67 -11.37
N SER A 96 -3.18 -17.05 -12.01
CA SER A 96 -1.84 -16.63 -11.60
C SER A 96 -1.70 -15.11 -11.54
N ILE A 97 -2.17 -14.40 -12.57
CA ILE A 97 -2.14 -12.93 -12.59
C ILE A 97 -2.85 -12.34 -11.37
N LYS A 98 -4.02 -12.90 -11.01
CA LYS A 98 -4.81 -12.44 -9.86
C LYS A 98 -4.15 -12.77 -8.52
N ASP A 99 -3.49 -13.92 -8.42
CA ASP A 99 -2.73 -14.31 -7.23
C ASP A 99 -1.50 -13.40 -7.04
N ASP A 100 -0.80 -13.05 -8.12
CA ASP A 100 0.33 -12.12 -8.11
C ASP A 100 -0.11 -10.72 -7.65
N GLU A 101 -1.23 -10.21 -8.17
CA GLU A 101 -1.84 -8.95 -7.73
C GLU A 101 -2.18 -8.99 -6.22
N LYS A 102 -2.82 -10.06 -5.77
CA LYS A 102 -3.17 -10.26 -4.36
C LYS A 102 -1.91 -10.25 -3.48
N GLN A 103 -0.86 -10.94 -3.88
CA GLN A 103 0.40 -10.99 -3.15
C GLN A 103 1.07 -9.61 -3.08
N LYS A 104 1.05 -8.85 -4.18
CA LYS A 104 1.53 -7.45 -4.22
C LYS A 104 0.80 -6.58 -3.20
N PHE A 105 -0.52 -6.65 -3.12
CA PHE A 105 -1.30 -5.89 -2.14
C PHE A 105 -1.02 -6.32 -0.70
N GLN A 106 -0.88 -7.63 -0.43
CA GLN A 106 -0.53 -8.13 0.90
C GLN A 106 0.85 -7.65 1.35
N ASN A 107 1.83 -7.70 0.44
CA ASN A 107 3.18 -7.20 0.73
C ASN A 107 3.18 -5.71 1.01
N LEU A 108 2.45 -4.92 0.21
CA LEU A 108 2.34 -3.47 0.38
C LEU A 108 1.68 -3.12 1.73
N ALA A 109 0.62 -3.82 2.12
CA ALA A 109 0.00 -3.64 3.43
C ALA A 109 0.98 -3.97 4.57
N SER A 110 1.71 -5.09 4.47
CA SER A 110 2.73 -5.46 5.47
C SER A 110 3.85 -4.42 5.56
N GLU A 111 4.27 -3.86 4.44
CA GLU A 111 5.28 -2.81 4.39
C GLU A 111 4.80 -1.51 5.05
N TYR A 112 3.55 -1.10 4.78
CA TYR A 112 2.93 0.04 5.45
C TYR A 112 2.82 -0.18 6.96
N ASP A 113 2.39 -1.35 7.43
CA ASP A 113 2.31 -1.66 8.86
C ASP A 113 3.69 -1.55 9.54
N LYS A 114 4.75 -2.03 8.87
CA LYS A 114 6.14 -1.88 9.37
C LYS A 114 6.55 -0.41 9.44
N GLN A 115 6.27 0.38 8.40
CA GLN A 115 6.59 1.81 8.38
C GLN A 115 5.84 2.57 9.47
N VAL A 116 4.53 2.33 9.62
CA VAL A 116 3.69 2.94 10.67
C VAL A 116 4.22 2.56 12.06
N SER A 117 4.57 1.30 12.27
CA SER A 117 5.15 0.84 13.54
C SER A 117 6.49 1.53 13.84
N ALA A 118 7.34 1.69 12.83
CA ALA A 118 8.61 2.41 12.97
C ALA A 118 8.40 3.89 13.29
N TYR A 119 7.46 4.56 12.60
CA TYR A 119 7.10 5.95 12.89
C TYR A 119 6.54 6.12 14.30
N MET A 120 5.66 5.21 14.74
CA MET A 120 5.15 5.22 16.11
C MET A 120 6.30 5.08 17.13
N GLY A 121 7.28 4.22 16.85
CA GLY A 121 8.49 4.10 17.66
C GLY A 121 9.29 5.40 17.75
N THR A 122 9.47 6.11 16.63
CA THR A 122 10.14 7.41 16.58
C THR A 122 9.35 8.48 17.34
N ILE A 123 8.03 8.54 17.16
CA ILE A 123 7.15 9.46 17.88
C ILE A 123 7.28 9.25 19.38
N ASN A 124 7.24 8.00 19.85
CA ASN A 124 7.40 7.68 21.27
C ASN A 124 8.77 8.10 21.82
N LYS A 125 9.85 7.97 21.03
CA LYS A 125 11.18 8.47 21.43
C LYS A 125 11.18 9.99 21.56
N LEU A 126 10.62 10.69 20.57
CA LEU A 126 10.53 12.15 20.59
C LEU A 126 9.67 12.64 21.77
N GLN A 127 8.57 11.96 22.09
CA GLN A 127 7.75 12.28 23.25
C GLN A 127 8.54 12.14 24.55
N LYS A 128 9.28 11.05 24.74
CA LYS A 128 10.14 10.85 25.93
C LYS A 128 11.23 11.91 26.04
N GLU A 129 11.87 12.27 24.93
CA GLU A 129 12.85 13.35 24.92
C GLU A 129 12.23 14.70 25.28
N ASN A 130 11.04 14.98 24.76
CA ASN A 130 10.31 16.21 25.07
C ASN A 130 9.90 16.27 26.55
N GLU A 131 9.40 15.17 27.12
CA GLU A 131 9.12 15.06 28.55
C GLU A 131 10.38 15.26 29.41
N LYS A 132 11.50 14.67 28.99
CA LYS A 132 12.79 14.86 29.67
C LYS A 132 13.22 16.33 29.63
N LEU A 133 13.17 16.97 28.47
CA LEU A 133 13.54 18.39 28.31
C LEU A 133 12.64 19.29 29.17
N LYS A 134 11.34 19.03 29.22
CA LYS A 134 10.42 19.77 30.10
C LYS A 134 10.80 19.63 31.57
N LYS A 135 11.10 18.40 32.01
CA LYS A 135 11.54 18.15 33.38
C LYS A 135 12.87 18.83 33.69
N ASP A 136 13.81 18.83 32.74
CA ASP A 136 15.10 19.51 32.89
C ASP A 136 14.91 21.03 33.02
N ILE A 137 13.98 21.63 32.26
CA ILE A 137 13.59 23.05 32.40
C ILE A 137 12.98 23.34 33.77
N GLU A 138 12.01 22.52 34.22
CA GLU A 138 11.38 22.68 35.55
C GLU A 138 12.41 22.59 36.68
N ASN A 139 13.37 21.66 36.57
CA ASN A 139 14.45 21.53 37.55
C ASN A 139 15.38 22.75 37.57
N LEU A 140 15.69 23.32 36.40
CA LEU A 140 16.51 24.53 36.29
C LEU A 140 15.79 25.75 36.92
N GLU A 141 14.52 25.97 36.59
CA GLU A 141 13.69 27.03 37.19
C GLU A 141 13.53 26.88 38.71
N GLY A 142 13.39 25.64 39.20
CA GLY A 142 13.34 25.35 40.63
C GLY A 142 14.66 25.63 41.36
N SER A 143 15.80 25.41 40.70
CA SER A 143 17.13 25.66 41.28
C SER A 143 17.46 27.15 41.38
N ASP A 144 17.00 27.94 40.41
CA ASP A 144 17.33 29.37 40.31
C ASP A 144 16.65 30.20 41.44
N ASN A 145 15.44 29.80 41.85
CA ASN A 145 14.74 30.40 42.98
C ASN A 145 15.37 30.07 44.34
N SER A 146 16.01 28.89 44.47
CA SER A 146 16.64 28.46 45.73
C SER A 146 18.01 29.11 45.96
N SER A 147 18.76 29.37 44.88
CA SER A 147 20.05 30.09 44.93
C SER A 147 19.92 31.49 45.51
N ASN A 148 18.87 32.21 45.12
CA ASN A 148 18.65 33.59 45.55
C ASN A 148 18.25 33.70 47.03
N ILE A 149 17.56 32.68 47.59
CA ILE A 149 17.12 32.73 49.00
C ILE A 149 18.29 32.64 49.98
N LEU A 150 19.33 31.88 49.64
CA LEU A 150 20.56 31.80 50.42
C LEU A 150 21.35 33.13 50.41
N LEU A 151 21.36 33.82 49.26
CA LEU A 151 21.94 35.16 49.15
C LEU A 151 21.20 36.19 50.01
N TYR A 152 19.87 36.17 50.01
CA TYR A 152 19.07 37.05 50.88
C TYR A 152 19.30 36.77 52.37
N ILE A 153 19.41 35.50 52.78
CA ILE A 153 19.72 35.12 54.16
C ILE A 153 21.13 35.60 54.55
N ALA A 154 22.13 35.43 53.67
CA ALA A 154 23.49 35.89 53.92
C ALA A 154 23.57 37.42 54.07
N LEU A 155 22.84 38.17 53.23
CA LEU A 155 22.72 39.63 53.34
C LEU A 155 22.04 40.07 54.64
N ALA A 156 20.99 39.36 55.08
CA ALA A 156 20.32 39.65 56.34
C ALA A 156 21.25 39.46 57.56
N ILE A 157 22.05 38.39 57.56
CA ILE A 157 23.04 38.13 58.63
C ILE A 157 24.10 39.24 58.66
N LEU A 158 24.62 39.64 57.50
CA LEU A 158 25.58 40.74 57.39
C LEU A 158 24.99 42.06 57.92
N ALA A 159 23.75 42.37 57.59
CA ALA A 159 23.07 43.59 58.09
C ALA A 159 22.94 43.58 59.62
N VAL A 160 22.55 42.44 60.22
CA VAL A 160 22.43 42.28 61.68
C VAL A 160 23.79 42.41 62.37
N LEU A 161 24.84 41.78 61.83
CA LEU A 161 26.20 41.89 62.37
C LEU A 161 26.73 43.32 62.30
N SER A 162 26.50 43.99 61.17
CA SER A 162 26.87 45.40 60.96
C SER A 162 26.19 46.31 61.98
N TYR A 163 24.89 46.09 62.23
CA TYR A 163 24.12 46.83 63.22
C TYR A 163 24.64 46.61 64.65
N PHE A 164 24.96 45.36 65.02
CA PHE A 164 25.53 45.04 66.33
C PHE A 164 26.90 45.69 66.55
N ILE A 165 27.78 45.68 65.55
CA ILE A 165 29.10 46.32 65.62
C ILE A 165 28.95 47.83 65.77
N TYR A 166 28.05 48.46 64.99
CA TYR A 166 27.77 49.89 65.09
C TYR A 166 27.26 50.28 66.49
N ARG A 167 26.36 49.47 67.06
CA ARG A 167 25.85 49.68 68.42
C ARG A 167 26.95 49.56 69.47
N ASN A 168 27.80 48.54 69.38
CA ASN A 168 28.88 48.32 70.34
C ASN A 168 29.97 49.40 70.27
N GLN A 169 30.35 49.87 69.09
CA GLN A 169 31.31 50.98 68.96
C GLN A 169 30.79 52.29 69.56
N LYS A 170 29.47 52.52 69.54
CA LYS A 170 28.85 53.68 70.18
C LYS A 170 28.85 53.60 71.71
N ILE A 171 28.93 52.39 72.28
CA ILE A 171 28.98 52.16 73.74
C ILE A 171 30.42 52.27 74.27
N THR A 172 31.44 51.97 73.46
CA THR A 172 32.86 52.05 73.86
C THR A 172 33.51 53.44 73.64
N LYS A 173 32.84 54.35 72.94
CA LYS A 173 33.27 55.76 72.75
C LYS A 173 32.47 56.77 73.58
N GLY A 174 31.73 56.31 74.59
CA GLY A 174 31.02 57.15 75.57
C GLY A 174 31.87 57.36 76.81
#